data_AF-A0A0Q0WBW0-F1
#
_entry.id   AF-A0A0Q0WBW0-F1
#
_cell.length_a   1.000
_cell.length_b   1.000
_cell.length_c   1.000
_cell.angle_alpha   90.00
_cell.angle_beta   90.00
_cell.angle_gamma   90.00
#
_symmetry.space_group_name_H-M   'P 1'
#
loop_
_entity.id
_entity.type
_entity.pdbx_description
1 polymer ?
#
loop_
_entity_poly.entity_id
_entity_poly.type
_entity_poly.pdbx_seq_one_letter_code
_entity_poly.pdbx_strand_id
1 'polypeptide(L)'
;MESTEKGEGFSPLGSRVSEMTSPEDKERASASIDPRSLEEAKGAIAVGCQLVLNRLERLERGLAKVRTAQDISRFSRALSMYLLASLPLRPETCPFCVQNVGGNRCLGCGYAETHGGRCDAETSAFGQLVEAVIDLAGVIHEIRDDPHISGLDLDEGRLRLKSSIEGSRVAAEVLLAAIAASSVSDLMVAKRDYIEAILDALPVDIIVSPEVERSLEDVRAKLKRYW
;
A
#
# COMPACT_ATOMS: atom_id res chain seq x y z
N MET A 1 27.54 -62.12 4.77
CA MET A 1 28.58 -61.34 5.50
C MET A 1 29.33 -60.60 4.42
N GLU A 2 29.28 -59.29 4.26
CA GLU A 2 28.88 -58.20 5.14
C GLU A 2 28.26 -57.06 4.31
N SER A 3 27.38 -56.33 4.97
CA SER A 3 26.72 -55.11 4.53
C SER A 3 27.65 -53.90 4.76
N THR A 4 27.62 -52.91 3.87
CA THR A 4 28.05 -51.51 4.14
C THR A 4 27.34 -50.62 3.12
N GLU A 5 26.19 -50.02 3.46
CA GLU A 5 26.01 -48.62 3.91
C GLU A 5 26.28 -47.59 2.80
N LYS A 6 25.23 -46.99 2.22
CA LYS A 6 24.48 -45.78 2.65
C LYS A 6 25.15 -44.47 2.21
N GLY A 7 24.38 -43.61 1.55
CA GLY A 7 24.65 -42.18 1.50
C GLY A 7 24.25 -41.46 0.21
N GLU A 8 23.01 -41.59 -0.24
CA GLU A 8 22.47 -40.63 -1.21
C GLU A 8 22.31 -39.26 -0.53
N GLY A 9 23.19 -38.33 -0.90
CA GLY A 9 23.17 -36.95 -0.44
C GLY A 9 21.98 -36.20 -1.03
N PHE A 10 20.87 -36.21 -0.31
CA PHE A 10 19.76 -35.28 -0.53
C PHE A 10 20.22 -33.87 -0.15
N SER A 11 20.59 -33.06 -1.15
CA SER A 11 20.82 -31.63 -0.94
C SER A 11 19.47 -30.93 -0.86
N PRO A 12 19.07 -30.35 0.28
CA PRO A 12 17.84 -29.58 0.34
C PRO A 12 18.09 -28.30 -0.47
N LEU A 13 17.18 -28.03 -1.43
CA LEU A 13 17.01 -26.73 -2.06
C LEU A 13 16.86 -25.69 -0.94
N GLY A 14 17.97 -25.05 -0.61
CA GLY A 14 17.99 -23.90 0.27
C GLY A 14 17.09 -22.84 -0.35
N SER A 15 15.92 -22.64 0.25
CA SER A 15 15.21 -21.37 0.14
C SER A 15 16.18 -20.28 0.58
N ARG A 16 16.83 -19.64 -0.39
CA ARG A 16 17.48 -18.36 -0.17
C ARG A 16 16.36 -17.40 0.18
N VAL A 17 16.13 -17.24 1.49
CA VAL A 17 15.49 -16.04 2.01
C VAL A 17 16.30 -14.89 1.42
N SER A 18 15.68 -14.16 0.49
CA SER A 18 16.34 -13.05 -0.20
C SER A 18 16.83 -12.07 0.85
N GLU A 19 18.15 -12.01 1.03
CA GLU A 19 18.79 -10.91 1.76
C GLU A 19 18.25 -9.61 1.17
N MET A 20 17.88 -8.67 2.04
CA MET A 20 17.52 -7.32 1.61
C MET A 20 18.67 -6.79 0.76
N THR A 21 18.38 -6.41 -0.47
CA THR A 21 19.40 -5.95 -1.42
C THR A 21 20.10 -4.71 -0.90
N SER A 22 21.38 -4.61 -1.26
CA SER A 22 22.25 -3.56 -0.74
C SER A 22 21.80 -2.18 -1.25
N PRO A 23 22.10 -1.09 -0.54
CA PRO A 23 21.86 0.27 -1.04
C PRO A 23 22.44 0.52 -2.44
N GLU A 24 23.58 -0.10 -2.76
CA GLU A 24 24.25 -0.02 -4.06
C GLU A 24 23.41 -0.66 -5.19
N ASP A 25 22.69 -1.75 -4.90
CA ASP A 25 21.79 -2.39 -5.87
C ASP A 25 20.61 -1.48 -6.22
N LYS A 26 20.03 -0.82 -5.22
CA LYS A 26 18.92 0.13 -5.40
C LYS A 26 19.34 1.37 -6.16
N GLU A 27 20.55 1.88 -5.89
CA GLU A 27 21.12 3.01 -6.61
C GLU A 27 21.36 2.67 -8.09
N ARG A 28 21.97 1.51 -8.37
CA ARG A 28 22.16 1.01 -9.73
C ARG A 28 20.85 0.82 -10.48
N ALA A 29 19.84 0.23 -9.83
CA ALA A 29 18.51 0.06 -10.43
C ALA A 29 17.86 1.42 -10.72
N SER A 30 18.01 2.39 -9.81
CA SER A 30 17.47 3.74 -9.99
C SER A 30 18.16 4.50 -11.13
N ALA A 31 19.47 4.34 -11.28
CA ALA A 31 20.26 5.01 -12.32
C ALA A 31 19.99 4.48 -13.74
N SER A 32 19.39 3.29 -13.88
CA SER A 32 19.04 2.70 -15.18
C SER A 32 17.67 3.12 -15.72
N ILE A 33 16.94 3.95 -14.98
CA ILE A 33 15.63 4.45 -15.38
C ILE A 33 15.77 5.61 -16.38
N ASP A 34 15.05 5.48 -17.49
CA ASP A 34 14.83 6.51 -18.49
C ASP A 34 14.04 7.68 -17.86
N PRO A 35 14.51 8.93 -18.04
CA PRO A 35 13.84 10.10 -17.49
C PRO A 35 12.35 10.19 -17.88
N ARG A 36 11.97 9.74 -19.07
CA ARG A 36 10.58 9.73 -19.52
C ARG A 36 9.72 8.76 -18.69
N SER A 37 10.24 7.58 -18.36
CA SER A 37 9.52 6.63 -17.51
C SER A 37 9.32 7.15 -16.08
N LEU A 38 10.28 7.92 -15.57
CA LEU A 38 10.12 8.64 -14.31
C LEU A 38 9.02 9.70 -14.40
N GLU A 39 9.04 10.55 -15.43
CA GLU A 39 8.04 11.60 -15.60
C GLU A 39 6.63 11.05 -15.85
N GLU A 40 6.49 9.95 -16.59
CA GLU A 40 5.22 9.25 -16.78
C GLU A 40 4.67 8.71 -15.44
N ALA A 41 5.52 8.08 -14.62
CA ALA A 41 5.12 7.59 -13.30
C ALA A 41 4.71 8.74 -12.34
N LYS A 42 5.47 9.84 -12.33
CA LYS A 42 5.12 11.06 -11.57
C LYS A 42 3.78 11.62 -12.02
N GLY A 43 3.54 11.69 -13.34
CA GLY A 43 2.28 12.15 -13.90
C GLY A 43 1.09 11.29 -13.45
N ALA A 44 1.22 9.97 -13.47
CA ALA A 44 0.19 9.06 -12.99
C ALA A 44 -0.11 9.25 -11.49
N ILE A 45 0.93 9.43 -10.66
CA ILE A 45 0.78 9.72 -9.23
C ILE A 45 0.08 11.07 -9.02
N ALA A 46 0.49 12.11 -9.74
CA ALA A 46 -0.10 13.44 -9.61
C ALA A 46 -1.60 13.44 -9.93
N VAL A 47 -2.00 12.76 -11.02
CA VAL A 47 -3.41 12.57 -11.37
C VAL A 47 -4.15 11.82 -10.26
N GLY A 48 -3.56 10.75 -9.72
CA GLY A 48 -4.09 9.99 -8.58
C GLY A 48 -4.34 10.88 -7.35
N CYS A 49 -3.34 11.64 -6.92
CA CYS A 49 -3.45 12.56 -5.78
C CYS A 49 -4.55 13.61 -6.00
N GLN A 50 -4.63 14.21 -7.19
CA GLN A 50 -5.68 15.19 -7.48
C GLN A 50 -7.09 14.57 -7.41
N LEU A 51 -7.26 13.34 -7.89
CA LEU A 51 -8.52 12.60 -7.74
C LEU A 51 -8.84 12.33 -6.27
N VAL A 52 -7.83 12.02 -5.45
CA VAL A 52 -7.94 11.86 -4.00
C VAL A 52 -8.44 13.13 -3.33
N LEU A 53 -7.75 14.25 -3.54
CA LEU A 53 -8.12 15.55 -2.96
C LEU A 53 -9.57 15.92 -3.30
N ASN A 54 -9.93 15.85 -4.58
CA ASN A 54 -11.27 16.15 -5.05
C ASN A 54 -12.35 15.27 -4.41
N ARG A 55 -12.03 13.99 -4.12
CA ARG A 55 -12.97 13.07 -3.49
C ARG A 55 -13.05 13.28 -1.98
N LEU A 56 -11.93 13.54 -1.31
CA LEU A 56 -11.89 13.85 0.12
C LEU A 56 -12.75 15.07 0.45
N GLU A 57 -12.72 16.11 -0.37
CA GLU A 57 -13.63 17.26 -0.21
C GLU A 57 -15.12 16.86 -0.28
N ARG A 58 -15.47 15.93 -1.18
CA ARG A 58 -16.85 15.43 -1.30
C ARG A 58 -17.24 14.59 -0.09
N LEU A 59 -16.31 13.79 0.42
CA LEU A 59 -16.51 12.98 1.63
C LEU A 59 -16.68 13.88 2.85
N GLU A 60 -15.86 14.92 3.00
CA GLU A 60 -15.99 15.89 4.10
C GLU A 60 -17.37 16.56 4.11
N ARG A 61 -17.84 17.05 2.95
CA ARG A 61 -19.22 17.56 2.83
C ARG A 61 -20.27 16.49 3.14
N GLY A 62 -19.97 15.23 2.83
CA GLY A 62 -20.80 14.07 3.13
C GLY A 62 -21.00 13.83 4.63
N LEU A 63 -20.07 14.27 5.49
CA LEU A 63 -20.18 14.14 6.94
C LEU A 63 -21.46 14.81 7.49
N ALA A 64 -22.00 15.84 6.82
CA ALA A 64 -23.27 16.47 7.16
C ALA A 64 -24.47 15.49 7.17
N LYS A 65 -24.35 14.36 6.47
CA LYS A 65 -25.38 13.31 6.37
C LYS A 65 -25.22 12.19 7.39
N VAL A 66 -24.09 12.14 8.11
CA VAL A 66 -23.83 11.16 9.17
C VAL A 66 -24.62 11.57 10.42
N ARG A 67 -25.67 10.83 10.75
CA ARG A 67 -26.63 11.18 11.82
C ARG A 67 -26.77 10.11 12.90
N THR A 68 -26.24 8.91 12.65
CA THR A 68 -26.36 7.76 13.55
C THR A 68 -25.00 7.07 13.71
N ALA A 69 -24.85 6.27 14.76
CA ALA A 69 -23.66 5.44 14.96
C ALA A 69 -23.46 4.45 13.79
N GLN A 70 -24.56 3.96 13.22
CA GLN A 70 -24.53 3.12 12.02
C GLN A 70 -24.02 3.88 10.80
N ASP A 71 -24.41 5.16 10.62
CA ASP A 71 -23.84 5.99 9.55
C ASP A 71 -22.34 6.19 9.74
N ILE A 72 -21.87 6.39 10.97
CA ILE A 72 -20.44 6.53 11.29
C ILE A 72 -19.69 5.26 10.89
N SER A 73 -20.18 4.08 11.29
CA SER A 73 -19.57 2.78 10.95
C SER A 73 -19.60 2.50 9.44
N ARG A 74 -20.68 2.85 8.73
CA ARG A 74 -20.74 2.74 7.26
C ARG A 74 -19.77 3.70 6.58
N PHE A 75 -19.70 4.93 7.08
CA PHE A 75 -18.82 5.95 6.53
C PHE A 75 -17.35 5.59 6.77
N SER A 76 -16.97 5.11 7.95
CA SER A 76 -15.60 4.70 8.26
C SER A 76 -15.12 3.59 7.32
N ARG A 77 -15.91 2.54 7.12
CA ARG A 77 -15.59 1.47 6.16
C ARG A 77 -15.49 1.98 4.73
N ALA A 78 -16.46 2.79 4.28
CA ALA A 78 -16.44 3.36 2.93
C ALA A 78 -15.22 4.28 2.70
N LEU A 79 -14.84 5.07 3.73
CA LEU A 79 -13.65 5.89 3.72
C LEU A 79 -12.39 5.03 3.65
N SER A 80 -12.26 4.00 4.49
CA SER A 80 -11.12 3.08 4.46
C SER A 80 -10.96 2.40 3.09
N MET A 81 -12.05 1.87 2.52
CA MET A 81 -12.01 1.26 1.20
C MET A 81 -11.57 2.24 0.11
N TYR A 82 -12.03 3.49 0.21
CA TYR A 82 -11.63 4.54 -0.71
C TYR A 82 -10.13 4.86 -0.59
N LEU A 83 -9.63 5.01 0.64
CA LEU A 83 -8.23 5.32 0.92
C LEU A 83 -7.30 4.20 0.45
N LEU A 84 -7.62 2.94 0.74
CA LEU A 84 -6.85 1.78 0.28
C LEU A 84 -6.82 1.66 -1.25
N ALA A 85 -7.96 1.90 -1.92
CA ALA A 85 -8.03 1.89 -3.38
C ALA A 85 -7.24 3.04 -4.04
N SER A 86 -6.86 4.07 -3.28
CA SER A 86 -6.12 5.23 -3.76
C SER A 86 -4.60 5.11 -3.65
N LEU A 87 -4.09 4.04 -3.04
CA LEU A 87 -2.64 3.83 -2.89
C LEU A 87 -1.97 3.69 -4.26
N PRO A 88 -0.75 4.25 -4.46
CA PRO A 88 -0.03 4.21 -5.74
C PRO A 88 0.69 2.86 -5.91
N LEU A 89 -0.10 1.79 -5.92
CA LEU A 89 0.35 0.39 -6.02
C LEU A 89 0.08 -0.20 -7.41
N ARG A 90 -0.28 0.63 -8.39
CA ARG A 90 -0.47 0.18 -9.79
C ARG A 90 0.81 0.34 -10.62
N PRO A 91 1.02 -0.50 -11.66
CA PRO A 91 2.20 -0.44 -12.51
C PRO A 91 2.49 0.95 -13.09
N GLU A 92 1.45 1.71 -13.44
CA GLU A 92 1.58 3.04 -14.05
C GLU A 92 2.20 4.07 -13.10
N THR A 93 2.19 3.81 -11.80
CA THR A 93 2.79 4.69 -10.78
C THR A 93 4.21 4.26 -10.39
N CYS A 94 4.78 3.27 -11.07
CA CYS A 94 6.12 2.75 -10.78
C CYS A 94 7.04 2.99 -12.00
N PRO A 95 8.09 3.80 -11.88
CA PRO A 95 8.97 4.11 -13.01
C PRO A 95 9.64 2.85 -13.60
N PHE A 96 9.94 1.87 -12.75
CA PHE A 96 10.48 0.58 -13.17
C PHE A 96 9.49 -0.23 -14.03
N CYS A 97 8.21 -0.21 -13.69
CA CYS A 97 7.18 -0.90 -14.46
C CYS A 97 6.88 -0.16 -15.76
N VAL A 98 6.79 1.18 -15.72
CA VAL A 98 6.57 2.04 -16.89
C VAL A 98 7.68 1.89 -17.93
N GLN A 99 8.94 1.75 -17.52
CA GLN A 99 10.03 1.50 -18.47
C GLN A 99 9.94 0.15 -19.18
N ASN A 100 9.38 -0.86 -18.51
CA ASN A 100 9.37 -2.24 -18.98
C ASN A 100 8.01 -2.64 -19.57
N VAL A 101 7.26 -1.66 -20.12
CA VAL A 101 5.93 -1.87 -20.71
C VAL A 101 6.03 -2.76 -21.95
N GLY A 102 5.82 -4.06 -21.72
CA GLY A 102 5.75 -5.09 -22.77
C GLY A 102 4.71 -6.19 -22.50
N GLY A 103 3.99 -6.14 -21.38
CA GLY A 103 2.91 -7.08 -21.07
C GLY A 103 2.36 -6.89 -19.66
N ASN A 104 1.18 -7.46 -19.38
CA ASN A 104 0.50 -7.44 -18.06
C ASN A 104 1.27 -8.19 -16.95
N ARG A 105 2.56 -8.50 -17.16
CA ARG A 105 3.41 -9.31 -16.28
C ARG A 105 4.80 -8.70 -16.21
N CYS A 106 5.39 -8.66 -15.02
CA CYS A 106 6.72 -8.11 -14.83
C CYS A 106 7.76 -9.03 -15.48
N LEU A 107 8.58 -8.51 -16.39
CA LEU A 107 9.65 -9.29 -17.03
C LEU A 107 10.99 -9.26 -16.26
N GLY A 108 10.97 -8.73 -15.03
CA GLY A 108 12.18 -8.49 -14.23
C GLY A 108 12.69 -7.06 -14.39
N CYS A 109 11.93 -6.08 -13.92
CA CYS A 109 12.40 -4.69 -13.86
C CYS A 109 13.43 -4.48 -12.73
N GLY A 110 14.16 -3.36 -12.72
CA GLY A 110 15.17 -3.08 -11.68
C GLY A 110 14.65 -3.14 -10.23
N TYR A 111 13.36 -2.84 -10.02
CA TYR A 111 12.71 -3.07 -8.71
C TYR A 111 12.60 -4.57 -8.40
N ALA A 112 12.14 -5.37 -9.36
CA ALA A 112 11.99 -6.81 -9.22
C ALA A 112 13.34 -7.51 -8.92
N GLU A 113 14.40 -7.09 -9.60
CA GLU A 113 15.76 -7.58 -9.34
C GLU A 113 16.22 -7.30 -7.91
N THR A 114 15.78 -6.19 -7.33
CA THR A 114 16.15 -5.77 -5.97
C THR A 114 15.21 -6.29 -4.88
N HIS A 115 14.03 -6.81 -5.21
CA HIS A 115 12.97 -7.12 -4.24
C HIS A 115 12.33 -8.50 -4.43
N GLY A 116 13.16 -9.51 -4.73
CA GLY A 116 12.74 -10.92 -4.67
C GLY A 116 12.14 -11.47 -5.98
N GLY A 117 12.53 -10.92 -7.12
CA GLY A 117 12.06 -11.34 -8.44
C GLY A 117 10.86 -10.54 -8.93
N ARG A 118 10.08 -11.10 -9.87
CA ARG A 118 9.03 -10.36 -10.59
C ARG A 118 8.03 -9.67 -9.65
N CYS A 119 7.68 -8.41 -9.92
CA CYS A 119 6.74 -7.64 -9.09
C CYS A 119 5.34 -8.27 -8.97
N ASP A 120 4.94 -9.10 -9.94
CA ASP A 120 3.67 -9.83 -9.96
C ASP A 120 3.77 -11.23 -9.33
N ALA A 121 4.93 -11.61 -8.79
CA ALA A 121 5.09 -12.85 -8.05
C ALA A 121 4.62 -12.67 -6.60
N GLU A 122 3.90 -13.67 -6.09
CA GLU A 122 3.44 -13.78 -4.68
C GLU A 122 4.60 -13.70 -3.66
N THR A 123 5.82 -13.99 -4.10
CA THR A 123 7.03 -13.96 -3.26
C THR A 123 7.74 -12.60 -3.25
N SER A 124 7.41 -11.68 -4.17
CA SER A 124 8.06 -10.38 -4.24
C SER A 124 7.56 -9.44 -3.14
N ALA A 125 8.42 -8.51 -2.68
CA ALA A 125 8.01 -7.57 -1.64
C ALA A 125 6.82 -6.69 -2.08
N PHE A 126 6.79 -6.32 -3.36
CA PHE A 126 5.67 -5.57 -3.95
C PHE A 126 4.39 -6.40 -4.01
N GLY A 127 4.45 -7.62 -4.54
CA GLY A 127 3.30 -8.53 -4.60
C GLY A 127 2.72 -8.79 -3.22
N GLN A 128 3.56 -9.07 -2.23
CA GLN A 128 3.12 -9.27 -0.84
C GLN A 128 2.47 -8.04 -0.23
N LEU A 129 2.95 -6.83 -0.53
CA LEU A 129 2.31 -5.60 -0.07
C LEU A 129 0.94 -5.40 -0.73
N VAL A 130 0.84 -5.64 -2.04
CA VAL A 130 -0.43 -5.52 -2.78
C VAL A 130 -1.46 -6.48 -2.23
N GLU A 131 -1.10 -7.76 -2.08
CA GLU A 131 -2.00 -8.78 -1.52
C GLU A 131 -2.43 -8.43 -0.09
N ALA A 132 -1.49 -8.02 0.79
CA ALA A 132 -1.84 -7.61 2.15
C ALA A 132 -2.83 -6.43 2.19
N VAL A 133 -2.70 -5.47 1.27
CA VAL A 133 -3.65 -4.34 1.14
C VAL A 133 -5.02 -4.81 0.64
N ILE A 134 -5.06 -5.76 -0.31
CA ILE A 134 -6.30 -6.36 -0.81
C ILE A 134 -6.99 -7.14 0.32
N ASP A 135 -6.24 -7.92 1.10
CA ASP A 135 -6.74 -8.67 2.24
C ASP A 135 -7.30 -7.74 3.31
N LEU A 136 -6.61 -6.65 3.65
CA LEU A 136 -7.11 -5.63 4.57
C LEU A 136 -8.44 -5.03 4.08
N ALA A 137 -8.51 -4.69 2.79
CA ALA A 137 -9.74 -4.20 2.18
C ALA A 137 -10.86 -5.25 2.23
N GLY A 138 -10.54 -6.53 2.02
CA GLY A 138 -11.47 -7.65 2.16
C GLY A 138 -12.03 -7.77 3.57
N VAL A 139 -11.16 -7.77 4.58
CA VAL A 139 -11.56 -7.82 6.00
C VAL A 139 -12.49 -6.65 6.34
N ILE A 140 -12.15 -5.42 5.93
CA ILE A 140 -13.00 -4.24 6.18
C ILE A 140 -14.35 -4.36 5.46
N HIS A 141 -14.36 -4.91 4.25
CA HIS A 141 -15.58 -5.09 3.46
C HIS A 141 -16.55 -6.11 4.08
N GLU A 142 -16.01 -7.17 4.72
CA GLU A 142 -16.78 -8.24 5.33
C GLU A 142 -17.45 -7.84 6.65
N ILE A 143 -17.00 -6.74 7.28
CA ILE A 143 -17.61 -6.22 8.50
C ILE A 143 -19.08 -5.91 8.26
N ARG A 144 -19.94 -6.56 9.03
CA ARG A 144 -21.39 -6.36 8.96
C ARG A 144 -21.83 -5.23 9.87
N ASP A 145 -22.95 -4.62 9.52
CA ASP A 145 -23.62 -3.69 10.41
C ASP A 145 -24.09 -4.45 11.65
N ASP A 146 -23.57 -4.10 12.83
CA ASP A 146 -24.15 -4.54 14.09
C ASP A 146 -25.26 -3.54 14.49
N PRO A 147 -26.54 -3.97 14.54
CA PRO A 147 -27.64 -3.10 14.96
C PRO A 147 -27.57 -2.68 16.44
N HIS A 148 -26.64 -3.25 17.22
CA HIS A 148 -26.44 -2.97 18.64
C HIS A 148 -25.19 -2.14 18.94
N ILE A 149 -24.61 -1.43 17.96
CA ILE A 149 -23.55 -0.44 18.22
C ILE A 149 -24.09 0.65 19.15
N SER A 150 -23.88 0.41 20.44
CA SER A 150 -24.34 1.21 21.55
C SER A 150 -23.10 1.86 22.14
N GLY A 151 -23.05 3.19 22.20
CA GLY A 151 -21.99 3.91 22.93
C GLY A 151 -20.93 4.62 22.08
N LEU A 152 -21.07 4.67 20.75
CA LEU A 152 -20.23 5.56 19.95
C LEU A 152 -20.84 6.96 19.96
N ASP A 153 -20.16 7.90 20.62
CA ASP A 153 -20.55 9.30 20.64
C ASP A 153 -20.52 9.87 19.22
N LEU A 154 -21.63 10.48 18.79
CA LEU A 154 -21.80 10.91 17.40
C LEU A 154 -20.85 12.05 17.02
N ASP A 155 -20.61 12.99 17.94
CA ASP A 155 -19.76 14.14 17.67
C ASP A 155 -18.29 13.69 17.64
N GLU A 156 -17.90 12.81 18.56
CA GLU A 156 -16.57 12.21 18.60
C GLU A 156 -16.30 11.36 17.34
N GLY A 157 -17.25 10.53 16.91
CA GLY A 157 -17.09 9.73 15.70
C GLY A 157 -17.00 10.58 14.43
N ARG A 158 -17.77 11.68 14.34
CA ARG A 158 -17.66 12.63 13.22
C ARG A 158 -16.34 13.39 13.25
N LEU A 159 -15.84 13.76 14.42
CA LEU A 159 -14.55 14.40 14.59
C LEU A 159 -13.42 13.48 14.11
N ARG A 160 -13.43 12.20 14.50
CA ARG A 160 -12.46 11.20 14.06
C ARG A 160 -12.49 10.95 12.55
N LEU A 161 -13.68 10.83 11.96
CA LEU A 161 -13.81 10.75 10.50
C LEU A 161 -13.26 11.99 9.80
N LYS A 162 -13.47 13.18 10.36
CA LYS A 162 -12.90 14.43 9.84
C LYS A 162 -11.37 14.42 9.94
N SER A 163 -10.81 14.00 11.07
CA SER A 163 -9.36 13.87 11.25
C SER A 163 -8.74 12.88 10.26
N SER A 164 -9.40 11.75 9.99
CA SER A 164 -9.01 10.78 8.97
C SER A 164 -8.96 11.40 7.57
N ILE A 165 -9.99 12.16 7.19
CA ILE A 165 -10.04 12.88 5.91
C ILE A 165 -8.92 13.93 5.82
N GLU A 166 -8.70 14.70 6.89
CA GLU A 166 -7.65 15.73 6.94
C GLU A 166 -6.26 15.11 6.84
N GLY A 167 -5.97 14.06 7.61
CA GLY A 167 -4.69 13.35 7.55
C GLY A 167 -4.41 12.80 6.15
N SER A 168 -5.45 12.25 5.50
CA SER A 168 -5.36 11.76 4.12
C SER A 168 -5.11 12.87 3.11
N ARG A 169 -5.71 14.06 3.32
CA ARG A 169 -5.48 15.24 2.48
C ARG A 169 -4.03 15.71 2.59
N VAL A 170 -3.55 15.89 3.82
CA VAL A 170 -2.16 16.29 4.10
C VAL A 170 -1.19 15.30 3.46
N ALA A 171 -1.43 13.99 3.58
CA ALA A 171 -0.60 12.97 2.94
C ALA A 171 -0.54 13.16 1.41
N ALA A 172 -1.68 13.38 0.75
CA ALA A 172 -1.74 13.58 -0.70
C ALA A 172 -1.05 14.88 -1.16
N GLU A 173 -1.18 15.96 -0.40
CA GLU A 173 -0.50 17.24 -0.65
C GLU A 173 1.02 17.12 -0.49
N VAL A 174 1.47 16.42 0.56
CA VAL A 174 2.89 16.15 0.79
C VAL A 174 3.47 15.32 -0.36
N LEU A 175 2.77 14.26 -0.81
CA LEU A 175 3.21 13.47 -1.96
C LEU A 175 3.30 14.33 -3.23
N LEU A 176 2.27 15.13 -3.53
CA LEU A 176 2.28 16.04 -4.69
C LEU A 176 3.45 17.01 -4.68
N ALA A 177 3.77 17.58 -3.51
CA ALA A 177 4.92 18.47 -3.37
C ALA A 177 6.26 17.74 -3.58
N ALA A 178 6.37 16.50 -3.07
CA ALA A 178 7.59 15.71 -3.15
C ALA A 178 7.91 15.23 -4.58
N ILE A 179 6.91 14.83 -5.37
CA ILE A 179 7.16 14.18 -6.68
C ILE A 179 7.73 15.10 -7.76
N ALA A 180 7.54 16.42 -7.67
CA ALA A 180 7.95 17.34 -8.74
C ALA A 180 9.47 17.32 -8.98
N ALA A 181 10.26 17.29 -7.89
CA ALA A 181 11.72 17.34 -7.95
C ALA A 181 12.37 15.99 -7.61
N SER A 182 11.59 14.93 -7.37
CA SER A 182 12.12 13.66 -6.88
C SER A 182 12.97 12.95 -7.93
N SER A 183 14.12 12.42 -7.51
CA SER A 183 14.79 11.33 -8.22
C SER A 183 13.94 10.05 -8.18
N VAL A 184 14.38 8.98 -8.85
CA VAL A 184 13.70 7.67 -8.77
C VAL A 184 13.67 7.16 -7.33
N SER A 185 14.80 7.23 -6.62
CA SER A 185 14.88 6.76 -5.23
C SER A 185 13.99 7.59 -4.31
N ASP A 186 14.03 8.93 -4.46
CA ASP A 186 13.20 9.83 -3.66
C ASP A 186 11.71 9.62 -3.94
N LEU A 187 11.34 9.31 -5.19
CA LEU A 187 9.95 8.99 -5.55
C LEU A 187 9.48 7.74 -4.83
N MET A 188 10.31 6.69 -4.80
CA MET A 188 9.95 5.43 -4.14
C MET A 188 9.85 5.58 -2.62
N VAL A 189 10.73 6.39 -2.00
CA VAL A 189 10.61 6.79 -0.59
C VAL A 189 9.32 7.56 -0.35
N ALA A 190 9.04 8.59 -1.15
CA ALA A 190 7.82 9.40 -1.02
C ALA A 190 6.54 8.56 -1.16
N LYS A 191 6.54 7.56 -2.06
CA LYS A 191 5.43 6.60 -2.18
C LYS A 191 5.26 5.76 -0.92
N ARG A 192 6.34 5.22 -0.36
CA ARG A 192 6.30 4.44 0.88
C ARG A 192 5.71 5.25 2.02
N ASP A 193 6.22 6.47 2.20
CA ASP A 193 5.82 7.38 3.27
C ASP A 193 4.35 7.83 3.10
N TYR A 194 3.89 8.04 1.86
CA TYR A 194 2.47 8.27 1.58
C TYR A 194 1.59 7.07 1.95
N ILE A 195 2.01 5.85 1.59
CA ILE A 195 1.26 4.64 1.94
C ILE A 195 1.14 4.53 3.46
N GLU A 196 2.24 4.72 4.19
CA GLU A 196 2.24 4.71 5.66
C GLU A 196 1.28 5.76 6.24
N ALA A 197 1.34 7.00 5.74
CA ALA A 197 0.45 8.07 6.19
C ALA A 197 -1.04 7.77 5.92
N ILE A 198 -1.37 7.12 4.80
CA ILE A 198 -2.75 6.71 4.51
C ILE A 198 -3.19 5.58 5.44
N LEU A 199 -2.31 4.62 5.76
CA LEU A 199 -2.59 3.56 6.72
C LEU A 199 -2.84 4.12 8.13
N ASP A 200 -2.08 5.13 8.53
CA ASP A 200 -2.26 5.84 9.81
C ASP A 200 -3.54 6.68 9.84
N ALA A 201 -3.98 7.18 8.69
CA ALA A 201 -5.20 7.95 8.56
C ALA A 201 -6.46 7.07 8.54
N LEU A 202 -6.36 5.75 8.48
CA LEU A 202 -7.54 4.87 8.49
C LEU A 202 -8.31 5.01 9.82
N PRO A 203 -9.64 5.15 9.80
CA PRO A 203 -10.48 5.26 11.01
C PRO A 203 -10.68 3.90 11.71
N VAL A 204 -9.59 3.19 12.00
CA VAL A 204 -9.62 1.83 12.59
C VAL A 204 -10.17 1.80 14.00
N ASP A 205 -9.98 2.89 14.75
CA ASP A 205 -10.51 3.11 16.09
C ASP A 205 -12.04 3.24 16.12
N ILE A 206 -12.67 3.57 14.99
CA ILE A 206 -14.13 3.54 14.80
C ILE A 206 -14.60 2.14 14.41
N ILE A 207 -13.80 1.41 13.64
CA ILE A 207 -14.15 0.08 13.13
C ILE A 207 -14.10 -0.97 14.26
N VAL A 208 -13.10 -0.88 15.15
CA VAL A 208 -12.94 -1.74 16.34
C VAL A 208 -13.03 -3.24 16.00
N SER A 209 -12.17 -3.71 15.09
CA SER A 209 -12.06 -5.14 14.73
C SER A 209 -10.63 -5.63 14.94
N PRO A 210 -10.43 -6.68 15.77
CA PRO A 210 -9.12 -7.32 15.93
C PRO A 210 -8.60 -7.96 14.64
N GLU A 211 -9.46 -8.35 13.70
CA GLU A 211 -9.01 -8.78 12.37
C GLU A 211 -8.40 -7.61 11.58
N VAL A 212 -9.05 -6.44 11.61
CA VAL A 212 -8.55 -5.23 10.92
C VAL A 212 -7.21 -4.79 11.51
N GLU A 213 -7.07 -4.77 12.84
CA GLU A 213 -5.81 -4.40 13.50
C GLU A 213 -4.66 -5.34 13.09
N ARG A 214 -4.88 -6.66 13.13
CA ARG A 214 -3.87 -7.65 12.71
C ARG A 214 -3.52 -7.53 11.24
N SER A 215 -4.52 -7.32 10.38
CA SER A 215 -4.29 -7.15 8.94
C SER A 215 -3.52 -5.86 8.64
N LEU A 216 -3.81 -4.77 9.35
CA LEU A 216 -3.07 -3.51 9.25
C LEU A 216 -1.60 -3.67 9.68
N GLU A 217 -1.35 -4.42 10.77
CA GLU A 217 0.01 -4.74 11.21
C GLU A 217 0.79 -5.54 10.16
N ASP A 218 0.15 -6.51 9.48
CA ASP A 218 0.78 -7.25 8.39
C ASP A 218 1.13 -6.32 7.21
N VAL A 219 0.21 -5.45 6.78
CA VAL A 219 0.49 -4.45 5.73
C VAL A 219 1.70 -3.59 6.11
N ARG A 220 1.75 -3.07 7.34
CA ARG A 220 2.89 -2.28 7.84
C ARG A 220 4.19 -3.09 7.85
N ALA A 221 4.13 -4.37 8.20
CA ALA A 221 5.30 -5.25 8.18
C ALA A 221 5.81 -5.48 6.74
N LYS A 222 4.92 -5.62 5.75
CA LYS A 222 5.29 -5.72 4.33
C LYS A 222 5.82 -4.40 3.77
N LEU A 223 5.24 -3.27 4.17
CA LEU A 223 5.67 -1.94 3.73
C LEU A 223 7.13 -1.64 4.07
N LYS A 224 7.63 -2.13 5.22
CA LYS A 224 9.06 -2.02 5.60
C LYS A 224 10.02 -2.64 4.59
N ARG A 225 9.54 -3.55 3.72
CA ARG A 225 10.33 -4.22 2.68
C ARG A 225 10.10 -3.64 1.30
N TYR A 226 9.24 -2.61 1.17
CA TYR A 226 8.87 -2.03 -0.12
C TYR A 226 10.04 -1.28 -0.78
N TRP A 227 10.75 -0.45 -0.03
CA TRP A 227 11.88 0.36 -0.49
C TRP A 227 12.72 0.80 0.72
#